data_AF-A0A9W6PY17-F1
#
_entry.id   AF-A0A9W6PY17-F1
#
_cell.length_a   1.000
_cell.length_b   1.000
_cell.length_c   1.000
_cell.angle_alpha   90.00
_cell.angle_beta   90.00
_cell.angle_gamma   90.00
#
_symmetry.space_group_name_H-M   'P 1'
#
loop_
_entity.id
_entity.type
_entity.pdbx_description
1 polymer ?
#
loop_
_entity_poly.entity_id
_entity_poly.type
_entity_poly.pdbx_seq_one_letter_code
_entity_poly.pdbx_strand_id
1 'polypeptide(L)'
;MVSENRRVGPAGENESLPDGTQFPPQSPLVGWRGREVEPRTLGPQGDAVGRVGRGTGPELPPPPPGEPLPPLPPNAFEALPQNYDGWTREPVVYLPVVLGGVQIGCLWASTRHKAAGFLYLPEAIDREEYFYASTIWWERLGEAYRQGLPAREAILRWRGAPEDPRAGGIPADARERELPSLAALHEMVAPGVPAPEGPLIQDGKLPDGTPVDRSQGWGPLVSSPLPTYAPECDGPIRYVPVVLRDAVVGYVWASVTGEAAGYLPREAAGQDGQVAAGLWQLWLSRSFEEGASSLVALRRCKAMPEDRLSRVIGADAEERELPSLQALRELARQ
;
A
#
# COMPACT_ATOMS: atom_id res chain seq x y z
N MET A 1 -70.21 2.49 30.16
CA MET A 1 -68.96 2.63 29.37
C MET A 1 -68.59 1.23 28.93
N VAL A 2 -69.27 0.74 27.88
CA VAL A 2 -68.77 0.69 26.48
C VAL A 2 -67.56 -0.24 26.42
N SER A 3 -67.82 -1.56 26.38
CA SER A 3 -67.83 -2.45 25.18
C SER A 3 -66.42 -3.01 24.90
N GLU A 4 -66.14 -4.29 25.17
CA GLU A 4 -66.34 -5.47 24.27
C GLU A 4 -65.66 -5.32 22.90
N ASN A 5 -64.98 -6.29 22.29
CA ASN A 5 -64.61 -7.67 22.60
C ASN A 5 -63.68 -8.14 21.45
N ARG A 6 -62.83 -9.13 21.72
CA ARG A 6 -62.42 -10.24 20.82
C ARG A 6 -61.69 -10.02 19.46
N ARG A 7 -60.44 -10.55 19.47
CA ARG A 7 -59.93 -11.73 18.70
C ARG A 7 -59.56 -11.64 17.19
N VAL A 8 -58.45 -12.35 16.93
CA VAL A 8 -57.94 -13.04 15.71
C VAL A 8 -57.03 -12.23 14.77
N GLY A 9 -55.81 -12.75 14.50
CA GLY A 9 -54.91 -12.38 13.39
C GLY A 9 -55.44 -12.87 12.03
N PRO A 10 -54.65 -13.11 10.95
CA PRO A 10 -53.18 -13.15 10.80
C PRO A 10 -52.63 -12.48 9.49
N ALA A 11 -51.32 -12.66 9.22
CA ALA A 11 -50.64 -12.80 7.91
C ALA A 11 -50.90 -11.82 6.74
N GLY A 12 -49.80 -11.17 6.30
CA GLY A 12 -49.36 -11.12 4.91
C GLY A 12 -49.85 -9.97 4.05
N GLU A 13 -48.92 -9.11 3.62
CA GLU A 13 -48.84 -8.67 2.22
C GLU A 13 -47.44 -8.12 1.91
N ASN A 14 -46.81 -8.78 0.95
CA ASN A 14 -45.62 -8.33 0.24
C ASN A 14 -45.96 -7.07 -0.55
N GLU A 15 -45.27 -5.96 -0.29
CA GLU A 15 -45.12 -4.91 -1.29
C GLU A 15 -43.66 -4.90 -1.75
N SER A 16 -43.50 -5.40 -2.98
CA SER A 16 -42.26 -5.52 -3.72
C SER A 16 -41.58 -4.17 -3.90
N LEU A 17 -40.39 -4.02 -3.32
CA LEU A 17 -39.42 -3.00 -3.72
C LEU A 17 -39.04 -3.25 -5.20
N PRO A 18 -38.94 -2.20 -6.03
CA PRO A 18 -38.40 -2.37 -7.38
C PRO A 18 -36.95 -2.80 -7.28
N ASP A 19 -36.72 -4.04 -7.69
CA ASP A 19 -35.41 -4.64 -7.94
C ASP A 19 -34.72 -3.81 -9.04
N GLY A 20 -33.58 -3.18 -8.73
CA GLY A 20 -32.81 -2.44 -9.73
C GLY A 20 -32.06 -1.19 -9.28
N THR A 21 -32.01 -0.84 -7.99
CA THR A 21 -31.14 0.26 -7.54
C THR A 21 -29.71 -0.26 -7.35
N GLN A 22 -28.89 -0.13 -8.40
CA GLN A 22 -27.44 -0.20 -8.25
C GLN A 22 -27.00 0.90 -7.27
N PHE A 23 -26.48 0.46 -6.13
CA PHE A 23 -25.85 1.31 -5.14
C PHE A 23 -24.77 2.19 -5.81
N PRO A 24 -24.75 3.51 -5.58
CA PRO A 24 -23.57 4.29 -5.91
C PRO A 24 -22.39 3.76 -5.08
N PRO A 25 -21.17 3.67 -5.65
CA PRO A 25 -20.00 3.23 -4.89
C PRO A 25 -19.85 4.15 -3.68
N GLN A 26 -19.99 3.54 -2.50
CA GLN A 26 -19.82 4.23 -1.24
C GLN A 26 -18.41 4.82 -1.21
N SER A 27 -18.31 6.12 -0.93
CA SER A 27 -17.07 6.70 -0.42
C SER A 27 -16.76 5.97 0.90
N PRO A 28 -15.62 5.28 1.04
CA PRO A 28 -15.38 4.42 2.19
C PRO A 28 -15.05 5.29 3.39
N LEU A 29 -16.07 5.57 4.20
CA LEU A 29 -15.91 5.98 5.59
C LEU A 29 -16.56 4.93 6.47
N VAL A 30 -15.73 4.39 7.38
CA VAL A 30 -16.02 3.61 8.60
C VAL A 30 -15.81 2.08 8.53
N GLY A 31 -14.91 1.57 9.39
CA GLY A 31 -15.23 0.43 10.25
C GLY A 31 -14.20 -0.70 10.41
N TRP A 32 -13.06 -0.45 11.04
CA TRP A 32 -12.21 -1.52 11.59
C TRP A 32 -12.87 -2.17 12.83
N ARG A 33 -13.03 -3.50 12.83
CA ARG A 33 -13.00 -4.33 14.06
C ARG A 33 -12.21 -5.60 13.78
N GLY A 34 -11.17 -5.82 14.58
CA GLY A 34 -10.36 -7.02 14.57
C GLY A 34 -11.16 -8.28 14.93
N ARG A 35 -10.70 -9.41 14.43
CA ARG A 35 -11.15 -10.72 14.90
C ARG A 35 -9.95 -11.63 15.15
N GLU A 36 -9.94 -12.19 16.35
CA GLU A 36 -8.99 -13.14 16.91
C GLU A 36 -8.73 -14.36 16.04
N VAL A 37 -7.50 -14.84 16.11
CA VAL A 37 -7.04 -16.12 15.56
C VAL A 37 -7.07 -17.15 16.69
N GLU A 38 -7.84 -18.22 16.54
CA GLU A 38 -7.75 -19.39 17.43
C GLU A 38 -6.96 -20.54 16.77
N PRO A 39 -6.17 -21.30 17.56
CA PRO A 39 -5.19 -22.26 17.05
C PRO A 39 -5.81 -23.66 16.92
N ARG A 40 -5.55 -24.37 15.82
CA ARG A 40 -5.90 -25.79 15.69
C ARG A 40 -4.73 -26.70 16.03
N THR A 41 -4.99 -27.57 17.00
CA THR A 41 -4.19 -28.64 17.60
C THR A 41 -3.74 -29.72 16.60
N LEU A 42 -2.49 -30.17 16.76
CA LEU A 42 -1.90 -31.36 16.12
C LEU A 42 -2.25 -32.65 16.90
N GLY A 43 -2.60 -33.71 16.17
CA GLY A 43 -2.76 -35.08 16.68
C GLY A 43 -2.10 -36.10 15.73
N PRO A 44 -1.76 -37.31 16.20
CA PRO A 44 -0.51 -37.99 15.86
C PRO A 44 -0.63 -39.05 14.77
N GLN A 45 0.46 -39.33 14.06
CA GLN A 45 0.60 -40.50 13.18
C GLN A 45 1.73 -41.41 13.67
N GLY A 46 1.38 -42.68 13.86
CA GLY A 46 2.28 -43.77 14.18
C GLY A 46 2.85 -44.48 12.95
N ASP A 47 3.92 -45.20 13.22
CA ASP A 47 4.81 -46.01 12.37
C ASP A 47 4.16 -46.92 11.31
N ALA A 48 4.78 -47.04 10.13
CA ALA A 48 5.49 -48.27 9.72
C ALA A 48 6.24 -48.14 8.38
N VAL A 49 7.35 -48.87 8.30
CA VAL A 49 8.45 -48.88 7.32
C VAL A 49 8.14 -49.68 6.04
N GLY A 50 8.69 -49.27 4.88
CA GLY A 50 8.63 -50.07 3.64
C GLY A 50 9.45 -49.59 2.42
N ARG A 51 10.79 -49.64 2.50
CA ARG A 51 11.82 -49.88 1.47
C ARG A 51 11.72 -49.29 0.02
N VAL A 52 12.55 -48.25 -0.20
CA VAL A 52 13.53 -47.96 -1.29
C VAL A 52 13.16 -48.13 -2.79
N GLY A 53 13.13 -46.99 -3.50
CA GLY A 53 13.37 -46.85 -4.94
C GLY A 53 13.63 -45.38 -5.31
N ARG A 54 14.67 -45.12 -6.13
CA ARG A 54 15.17 -43.79 -6.59
C ARG A 54 14.10 -42.69 -6.67
N GLY A 55 14.22 -41.65 -5.82
CA GLY A 55 13.32 -40.49 -5.81
C GLY A 55 13.95 -39.22 -6.36
N THR A 56 13.41 -38.72 -7.47
CA THR A 56 13.24 -37.30 -7.73
C THR A 56 12.57 -36.64 -6.51
N GLY A 57 13.04 -35.48 -6.08
CA GLY A 57 12.42 -34.74 -4.96
C GLY A 57 10.92 -34.52 -5.20
N PRO A 58 10.11 -34.34 -4.13
CA PRO A 58 8.67 -34.18 -4.29
C PRO A 58 8.39 -32.92 -5.12
N GLU A 59 7.85 -33.14 -6.31
CA GLU A 59 7.10 -32.13 -7.04
C GLU A 59 6.03 -31.62 -6.06
N LEU A 60 6.05 -30.31 -5.77
CA LEU A 60 4.99 -29.68 -5.00
C LEU A 60 3.66 -30.09 -5.66
N PRO A 61 2.64 -30.52 -4.89
CA PRO A 61 1.33 -30.77 -5.49
C PRO A 61 0.93 -29.48 -6.22
N PRO A 62 0.39 -29.57 -7.46
CA PRO A 62 -0.15 -28.39 -8.10
C PRO A 62 -1.13 -27.74 -7.12
N PRO A 63 -1.16 -26.40 -7.02
CA PRO A 63 -2.11 -25.72 -6.16
C PRO A 63 -3.50 -26.31 -6.43
N PRO A 64 -4.35 -26.49 -5.40
CA PRO A 64 -5.72 -26.96 -5.62
C PRO A 64 -6.30 -26.09 -6.73
N PRO A 65 -7.04 -26.65 -7.71
CA PRO A 65 -7.58 -25.86 -8.80
C PRO A 65 -8.36 -24.72 -8.18
N GLY A 66 -7.73 -23.54 -8.18
CA GLY A 66 -8.37 -22.32 -7.75
C GLY A 66 -9.58 -22.23 -8.64
N GLU A 67 -10.75 -22.09 -8.05
CA GLU A 67 -11.91 -21.68 -8.81
C GLU A 67 -11.42 -20.57 -9.73
N PRO A 68 -11.53 -20.74 -11.07
CA PRO A 68 -11.06 -19.71 -11.97
C PRO A 68 -11.74 -18.44 -11.52
N LEU A 69 -10.92 -17.44 -11.15
CA LEU A 69 -11.43 -16.12 -10.81
C LEU A 69 -12.48 -15.81 -11.88
N PRO A 70 -13.72 -15.46 -11.48
CA PRO A 70 -14.77 -15.21 -12.45
C PRO A 70 -14.19 -14.28 -13.51
N PRO A 71 -14.34 -14.60 -14.81
CA PRO A 71 -13.74 -13.81 -15.87
C PRO A 71 -14.16 -12.37 -15.60
N LEU A 72 -13.16 -11.50 -15.42
CA LEU A 72 -13.40 -10.08 -15.28
C LEU A 72 -14.33 -9.70 -16.42
N PRO A 73 -15.48 -9.05 -16.16
CA PRO A 73 -16.38 -8.67 -17.23
C PRO A 73 -15.56 -7.95 -18.30
N PRO A 74 -15.84 -8.13 -19.59
CA PRO A 74 -15.02 -7.60 -20.68
C PRO A 74 -14.78 -6.07 -20.60
N ASN A 75 -15.55 -5.37 -19.75
CA ASN A 75 -15.47 -3.93 -19.51
C ASN A 75 -15.00 -3.58 -18.09
N ALA A 76 -14.42 -4.51 -17.31
CA ALA A 76 -13.97 -4.25 -15.94
C ALA A 76 -12.94 -3.12 -15.84
N PHE A 77 -12.19 -2.90 -16.92
CA PHE A 77 -11.24 -1.79 -17.07
C PHE A 77 -11.72 -0.69 -18.04
N GLU A 78 -12.88 -0.87 -18.67
CA GLU A 78 -13.44 0.04 -19.70
C GLU A 78 -14.81 0.63 -19.33
N ALA A 79 -15.28 0.46 -18.10
CA ALA A 79 -16.31 1.35 -17.58
C ALA A 79 -15.72 2.75 -17.54
N LEU A 80 -15.97 3.54 -18.58
CA LEU A 80 -15.68 4.97 -18.58
C LEU A 80 -16.22 5.53 -17.26
N PRO A 81 -15.44 6.33 -16.51
CA PRO A 81 -15.95 6.97 -15.31
C PRO A 81 -17.27 7.64 -15.67
N GLN A 82 -18.33 7.39 -14.90
CA GLN A 82 -19.62 8.04 -15.16
C GLN A 82 -19.69 9.43 -14.51
N ASN A 83 -18.64 9.80 -13.78
CA ASN A 83 -18.51 11.04 -13.05
C ASN A 83 -17.03 11.45 -12.94
N TYR A 84 -16.79 12.67 -12.45
CA TYR A 84 -15.46 13.11 -12.06
C TYR A 84 -14.94 12.28 -10.87
N ASP A 85 -13.63 12.20 -10.73
CA ASP A 85 -12.98 11.61 -9.56
C ASP A 85 -13.35 12.41 -8.31
N GLY A 86 -13.76 11.72 -7.25
CA GLY A 86 -14.07 12.32 -5.95
C GLY A 86 -12.82 12.72 -5.14
N TRP A 87 -11.63 12.58 -5.73
CA TRP A 87 -10.34 12.74 -5.06
C TRP A 87 -9.34 13.43 -5.97
N THR A 88 -8.50 14.29 -5.39
CA THR A 88 -7.38 14.90 -6.10
C THR A 88 -6.35 15.44 -5.10
N ARG A 89 -5.07 15.33 -5.46
CA ARG A 89 -3.93 15.99 -4.80
C ARG A 89 -3.57 17.31 -5.46
N GLU A 90 -4.19 17.63 -6.59
CA GLU A 90 -3.91 18.81 -7.38
C GLU A 90 -4.76 20.00 -6.90
N PRO A 91 -4.39 21.24 -7.28
CA PRO A 91 -5.11 22.42 -6.84
C PRO A 91 -6.60 22.38 -7.19
N VAL A 92 -7.43 22.79 -6.24
CA VAL A 92 -8.88 22.82 -6.37
C VAL A 92 -9.40 24.25 -6.32
N VAL A 93 -10.38 24.55 -7.16
CA VAL A 93 -11.24 25.71 -6.98
C VAL A 93 -12.51 25.29 -6.28
N TYR A 94 -13.08 26.16 -5.45
CA TYR A 94 -14.33 25.89 -4.77
C TYR A 94 -15.28 27.09 -4.73
N LEU A 95 -16.57 26.79 -4.65
CA LEU A 95 -17.69 27.72 -4.53
C LEU A 95 -18.57 27.31 -3.35
N PRO A 96 -19.07 28.26 -2.54
CA PRO A 96 -19.99 27.95 -1.45
C PRO A 96 -21.33 27.45 -2.00
N VAL A 97 -21.92 26.48 -1.30
CA VAL A 97 -23.29 26.02 -1.53
C VAL A 97 -24.15 26.50 -0.37
N VAL A 98 -25.24 27.18 -0.69
CA VAL A 98 -26.13 27.85 0.26
C VAL A 98 -27.54 27.28 0.11
N LEU A 99 -28.17 26.97 1.24
CA LEU A 99 -29.56 26.54 1.35
C LEU A 99 -30.30 27.48 2.32
N GLY A 100 -31.36 28.14 1.87
CA GLY A 100 -32.13 29.08 2.69
C GLY A 100 -31.31 30.25 3.24
N GLY A 101 -30.23 30.65 2.55
CA GLY A 101 -29.29 31.68 3.00
C GLY A 101 -28.19 31.18 3.95
N VAL A 102 -28.18 29.91 4.34
CA VAL A 102 -27.15 29.28 5.19
C VAL A 102 -26.18 28.49 4.33
N GLN A 103 -24.87 28.64 4.54
CA GLN A 103 -23.88 27.83 3.82
C GLN A 103 -23.89 26.40 4.36
N ILE A 104 -24.23 25.43 3.51
CA ILE A 104 -24.31 24.01 3.87
C ILE A 104 -23.08 23.21 3.42
N GLY A 105 -22.23 23.80 2.59
CA GLY A 105 -21.02 23.17 2.09
C GLY A 105 -20.33 23.97 1.00
N CYS A 106 -19.56 23.26 0.19
CA CYS A 106 -18.90 23.79 -1.00
C CYS A 106 -18.83 22.74 -2.11
N LEU A 107 -19.01 23.21 -3.35
CA LEU A 107 -18.62 22.46 -4.53
C LEU A 107 -17.18 22.76 -4.86
N TRP A 108 -16.43 21.74 -5.21
CA TRP A 108 -15.03 21.87 -5.59
C TRP A 108 -14.76 21.17 -6.91
N ALA A 109 -13.75 21.65 -7.61
CA ALA A 109 -13.27 21.06 -8.85
C ALA A 109 -11.77 21.25 -8.97
N SER A 110 -11.06 20.24 -9.48
CA SER A 110 -9.66 20.38 -9.86
C SER A 110 -9.52 21.32 -11.06
N THR A 111 -8.47 22.13 -11.06
CA THR A 111 -8.12 23.00 -12.20
C THR A 111 -7.36 22.26 -13.30
N ARG A 112 -6.82 21.07 -12.99
CA ARG A 112 -5.89 20.33 -13.87
C ARG A 112 -6.34 18.91 -14.21
N HIS A 113 -7.20 18.32 -13.40
CA HIS A 113 -7.67 16.94 -13.56
C HIS A 113 -9.18 16.84 -13.61
N LYS A 114 -9.70 15.68 -14.01
CA LYS A 114 -11.13 15.38 -14.05
C LYS A 114 -11.64 14.98 -12.66
N ALA A 115 -11.46 15.86 -11.67
CA ALA A 115 -11.91 15.64 -10.30
C ALA A 115 -12.85 16.77 -9.85
N ALA A 116 -13.97 16.42 -9.24
CA ALA A 116 -14.95 17.36 -8.69
C ALA A 116 -15.84 16.66 -7.67
N GLY A 117 -16.39 17.43 -6.74
CA GLY A 117 -17.28 16.89 -5.73
C GLY A 117 -17.97 17.93 -4.89
N PHE A 118 -18.79 17.44 -3.97
CA PHE A 118 -19.47 18.23 -2.95
C PHE A 118 -18.92 17.85 -1.58
N LEU A 119 -18.52 18.87 -0.82
CA LEU A 119 -18.03 18.74 0.55
C LEU A 119 -18.97 19.53 1.46
N TYR A 120 -19.51 18.89 2.49
CA TYR A 120 -20.50 19.48 3.38
C TYR A 120 -19.87 20.08 4.64
N LEU A 121 -20.59 21.01 5.27
CA LEU A 121 -20.29 21.57 6.58
C LEU A 121 -21.09 20.79 7.64
N PRO A 122 -20.45 19.98 8.50
CA PRO A 122 -21.14 19.18 9.52
C PRO A 122 -21.94 20.02 10.53
N GLU A 123 -21.60 21.29 10.71
CA GLU A 123 -22.29 22.21 11.61
C GLU A 123 -23.59 22.77 11.03
N ALA A 124 -23.75 22.69 9.70
CA ALA A 124 -24.86 23.33 8.98
C ALA A 124 -25.99 22.35 8.63
N ILE A 125 -25.65 21.10 8.33
CA ILE A 125 -26.60 20.04 7.94
C ILE A 125 -26.23 18.72 8.58
N ASP A 126 -27.23 17.89 8.85
CA ASP A 126 -27.02 16.54 9.37
C ASP A 126 -26.66 15.52 8.28
N ARG A 127 -26.51 14.25 8.70
CA ARG A 127 -26.10 13.17 7.81
C ARG A 127 -27.17 12.81 6.76
N GLU A 128 -28.45 12.95 7.09
CA GLU A 128 -29.55 12.63 6.18
C GLU A 128 -29.67 13.73 5.11
N GLU A 129 -29.59 14.99 5.52
CA GLU A 129 -29.56 16.15 4.63
C GLU A 129 -28.33 16.11 3.71
N TYR A 130 -27.17 15.76 4.25
CA TYR A 130 -25.96 15.52 3.45
C TYR A 130 -26.18 14.43 2.39
N PHE A 131 -26.85 13.32 2.73
CA PHE A 131 -27.10 12.23 1.79
C PHE A 131 -27.92 12.72 0.58
N TYR A 132 -28.98 13.50 0.82
CA TYR A 132 -29.78 14.08 -0.26
C TYR A 132 -29.00 15.11 -1.08
N ALA A 133 -28.35 16.07 -0.43
CA ALA A 133 -27.59 17.13 -1.11
C ALA A 133 -26.44 16.56 -1.95
N SER A 134 -25.67 15.61 -1.39
CA SER A 134 -24.56 14.96 -2.09
C SER A 134 -25.03 14.15 -3.30
N THR A 135 -26.18 13.47 -3.21
CA THR A 135 -26.74 12.69 -4.34
C THR A 135 -27.11 13.62 -5.50
N ILE A 136 -27.82 14.72 -5.23
CA ILE A 136 -28.23 15.69 -6.26
C ILE A 136 -27.00 16.34 -6.90
N TRP A 137 -26.01 16.75 -6.11
CA TRP A 137 -24.78 17.31 -6.67
C TRP A 137 -23.97 16.28 -7.45
N TRP A 138 -23.91 15.03 -6.99
CA TRP A 138 -23.25 13.94 -7.70
C TRP A 138 -23.90 13.70 -9.08
N GLU A 139 -25.23 13.68 -9.16
CA GLU A 139 -25.95 13.55 -10.44
C GLU A 139 -25.69 14.74 -11.37
N ARG A 140 -25.74 15.96 -10.84
CA ARG A 140 -25.45 17.19 -11.60
C ARG A 140 -24.03 17.21 -12.15
N LEU A 141 -23.06 16.73 -11.37
CA LEU A 141 -21.67 16.60 -11.81
C LEU A 141 -21.52 15.46 -12.83
N GLY A 142 -22.17 14.32 -12.61
CA GLY A 142 -22.15 13.20 -13.53
C GLY A 142 -22.73 13.57 -14.90
N GLU A 143 -23.78 14.38 -14.92
CA GLU A 143 -24.34 14.89 -16.17
C GLU A 143 -23.36 15.83 -16.90
N ALA A 144 -22.69 16.73 -16.17
CA ALA A 144 -21.65 17.57 -16.77
C ALA A 144 -20.47 16.75 -17.32
N TYR A 145 -20.08 15.69 -16.59
CA TYR A 145 -19.04 14.78 -17.00
C TYR A 145 -19.40 14.05 -18.31
N ARG A 146 -20.63 13.52 -18.40
CA ARG A 146 -21.14 12.85 -19.61
C ARG A 146 -21.22 13.79 -20.82
N GLN A 147 -21.47 15.08 -20.57
CA GLN A 147 -21.41 16.13 -21.60
C GLN A 147 -19.97 16.53 -21.98
N GLY A 148 -18.95 15.95 -21.33
CA GLY A 148 -17.55 16.23 -21.60
C GLY A 148 -17.03 17.55 -21.04
N LEU A 149 -17.75 18.16 -20.09
CA LEU A 149 -17.35 19.44 -19.53
C LEU A 149 -16.09 19.32 -18.66
N PRO A 150 -15.19 20.31 -18.67
CA PRO A 150 -14.15 20.45 -17.66
C PRO A 150 -14.75 20.57 -16.25
N ALA A 151 -14.11 19.98 -15.24
CA ALA A 151 -14.58 19.96 -13.85
C ALA A 151 -14.91 21.37 -13.31
N ARG A 152 -14.03 22.35 -13.59
CA ARG A 152 -14.25 23.74 -13.20
C ARG A 152 -15.49 24.36 -13.84
N GLU A 153 -15.75 24.09 -15.11
CA GLU A 153 -16.95 24.58 -15.80
C GLU A 153 -18.23 23.91 -15.27
N ALA A 154 -18.14 22.64 -14.88
CA ALA A 154 -19.24 21.87 -14.32
C ALA A 154 -19.78 22.46 -13.01
N ILE A 155 -18.91 23.03 -12.16
CA ILE A 155 -19.35 23.74 -10.94
C ILE A 155 -19.80 25.17 -11.26
N LEU A 156 -19.14 25.86 -12.19
CA LEU A 156 -19.42 27.26 -12.49
C LEU A 156 -20.77 27.49 -13.15
N ARG A 157 -21.25 26.54 -13.95
CA ARG A 157 -22.57 26.64 -14.61
C ARG A 157 -23.73 26.77 -13.63
N TRP A 158 -23.54 26.34 -12.37
CA TRP A 158 -24.56 26.42 -11.33
C TRP A 158 -24.54 27.74 -10.55
N ARG A 159 -23.59 28.63 -10.82
CA ARG A 159 -23.51 29.96 -10.19
C ARG A 159 -24.72 30.81 -10.60
N GLY A 160 -25.51 31.22 -9.62
CA GLY A 160 -26.74 32.00 -9.83
C GLY A 160 -27.91 31.19 -10.41
N ALA A 161 -27.76 29.86 -10.53
CA ALA A 161 -28.89 29.00 -10.86
C ALA A 161 -29.90 28.97 -9.71
N PRO A 162 -31.20 28.72 -9.99
CA PRO A 162 -32.20 28.56 -8.96
C PRO A 162 -31.78 27.54 -7.90
N GLU A 163 -32.01 27.89 -6.64
CA GLU A 163 -31.68 27.05 -5.50
C GLU A 163 -32.51 25.76 -5.50
N ASP A 164 -31.85 24.63 -5.23
CA ASP A 164 -32.53 23.35 -5.00
C ASP A 164 -33.06 23.29 -3.55
N PRO A 165 -34.31 22.86 -3.33
CA PRO A 165 -34.90 22.82 -1.98
C PRO A 165 -34.19 21.87 -1.00
N ARG A 166 -33.35 20.95 -1.48
CA ARG A 166 -32.58 20.01 -0.64
C ARG A 166 -31.07 20.19 -0.80
N ALA A 167 -30.60 20.46 -2.00
CA ALA A 167 -29.16 20.57 -2.29
C ALA A 167 -28.63 22.01 -2.24
N GLY A 168 -29.51 22.99 -2.07
CA GLY A 168 -29.16 24.41 -2.13
C GLY A 168 -28.73 24.85 -3.53
N GLY A 169 -28.04 25.97 -3.58
CA GLY A 169 -27.56 26.60 -4.81
C GLY A 169 -26.27 27.36 -4.58
N ILE A 170 -25.65 27.80 -5.67
CA ILE A 170 -24.47 28.66 -5.60
C ILE A 170 -24.94 30.10 -5.80
N PRO A 171 -24.69 31.02 -4.85
CA PRO A 171 -25.06 32.43 -5.00
C PRO A 171 -24.49 33.07 -6.27
N ALA A 172 -25.22 34.02 -6.87
CA ALA A 172 -24.79 34.68 -8.11
C ALA A 172 -23.50 35.50 -7.95
N ASP A 173 -23.27 36.04 -6.74
CA ASP A 173 -22.09 36.82 -6.35
C ASP A 173 -20.96 35.95 -5.78
N ALA A 174 -21.14 34.63 -5.74
CA ALA A 174 -20.13 33.71 -5.23
C ALA A 174 -18.83 33.81 -6.02
N ARG A 175 -17.74 34.09 -5.30
CA ARG A 175 -16.39 34.15 -5.85
C ARG A 175 -15.71 32.80 -5.77
N GLU A 176 -15.08 32.42 -6.86
CA GLU A 176 -14.17 31.29 -6.90
C GLU A 176 -12.97 31.56 -5.99
N ARG A 177 -12.60 30.55 -5.22
CA ARG A 177 -11.40 30.54 -4.38
C ARG A 177 -10.61 29.30 -4.70
N GLU A 178 -9.28 29.40 -4.64
CA GLU A 178 -8.37 28.30 -4.94
C GLU A 178 -7.67 27.83 -3.67
N LEU A 179 -7.47 26.52 -3.57
CA LEU A 179 -6.69 25.86 -2.53
C LEU A 179 -5.70 24.88 -3.17
N PRO A 180 -4.56 24.62 -2.52
CA PRO A 180 -3.50 23.80 -3.10
C PRO A 180 -3.88 22.31 -3.25
N SER A 181 -4.90 21.83 -2.54
CA SER A 181 -5.38 20.44 -2.63
C SER A 181 -6.77 20.27 -2.02
N LEU A 182 -7.43 19.13 -2.31
CA LEU A 182 -8.67 18.74 -1.64
C LEU A 182 -8.48 18.54 -0.13
N ALA A 183 -7.31 18.06 0.31
CA ALA A 183 -6.99 17.93 1.73
C ALA A 183 -6.98 19.30 2.45
N ALA A 184 -6.46 20.35 1.80
CA ALA A 184 -6.51 21.71 2.33
C ALA A 184 -7.96 22.25 2.43
N LEU A 185 -8.84 21.85 1.50
CA LEU A 185 -10.26 22.18 1.57
C LEU A 185 -10.96 21.46 2.75
N HIS A 186 -10.65 20.19 2.98
CA HIS A 186 -11.13 19.46 4.15
C HIS A 186 -10.72 20.11 5.46
N GLU A 187 -9.43 20.46 5.62
CA GLU A 187 -8.94 21.14 6.81
C GLU A 187 -9.60 22.51 7.02
N MET A 188 -9.88 23.25 5.94
CA MET A 188 -10.58 24.53 6.03
C MET A 188 -12.03 24.38 6.52
N VAL A 189 -12.74 23.35 6.05
CA VAL A 189 -14.16 23.12 6.38
C VAL A 189 -14.34 22.43 7.73
N ALA A 190 -13.46 21.49 8.08
CA ALA A 190 -13.50 20.76 9.34
C ALA A 190 -12.10 20.75 9.99
N PRO A 191 -11.65 21.87 10.60
CA PRO A 191 -10.32 21.98 11.18
C PRO A 191 -10.06 20.91 12.25
N GLY A 192 -8.90 20.27 12.18
CA GLY A 192 -8.50 19.21 13.12
C GLY A 192 -9.18 17.85 12.90
N VAL A 193 -10.10 17.72 11.93
CA VAL A 193 -10.60 16.43 11.47
C VAL A 193 -9.70 15.97 10.31
N PRO A 194 -8.99 14.83 10.44
CA PRO A 194 -8.13 14.34 9.38
C PRO A 194 -8.90 14.19 8.06
N ALA A 195 -8.37 14.76 6.99
CA ALA A 195 -8.90 14.54 5.66
C ALA A 195 -8.92 13.03 5.38
N PRO A 196 -9.99 12.50 4.78
CA PRO A 196 -10.10 11.07 4.56
C PRO A 196 -8.98 10.59 3.61
N GLU A 197 -8.49 9.37 3.83
CA GLU A 197 -7.46 8.79 2.97
C GLU A 197 -8.07 8.47 1.60
N GLY A 198 -7.65 9.21 0.57
CA GLY A 198 -8.07 8.93 -0.79
C GLY A 198 -7.39 7.68 -1.37
N PRO A 199 -7.78 7.25 -2.57
CA PRO A 199 -7.19 6.08 -3.22
C PRO A 199 -5.67 6.25 -3.41
N LEU A 200 -4.95 5.13 -3.46
CA LEU A 200 -3.50 5.12 -3.64
C LEU A 200 -3.09 5.91 -4.89
N ILE A 201 -3.78 5.65 -6.00
CA ILE A 201 -3.61 6.34 -7.27
C ILE A 201 -4.62 7.49 -7.36
N GLN A 202 -4.13 8.72 -7.55
CA GLN A 202 -4.94 9.92 -7.80
C GLN A 202 -4.25 10.74 -8.88
N ASP A 203 -5.01 11.37 -9.77
CA ASP A 203 -4.46 12.26 -10.80
C ASP A 203 -3.40 11.56 -11.69
N GLY A 204 -3.51 10.23 -11.84
CA GLY A 204 -2.53 9.39 -12.55
C GLY A 204 -1.21 9.16 -11.82
N LYS A 205 -1.11 9.48 -10.51
CA LYS A 205 0.12 9.44 -9.71
C LYS A 205 -0.06 8.71 -8.38
N LEU A 206 1.03 8.12 -7.90
CA LEU A 206 1.18 7.62 -6.53
C LEU A 206 1.35 8.79 -5.52
N PRO A 207 1.27 8.53 -4.21
CA PRO A 207 1.39 9.58 -3.19
C PRO A 207 2.71 10.36 -3.21
N ASP A 208 3.79 9.74 -3.67
CA ASP A 208 5.12 10.34 -3.85
C ASP A 208 5.24 11.17 -5.14
N GLY A 209 4.17 11.29 -5.92
CA GLY A 209 4.13 11.98 -7.21
C GLY A 209 4.59 11.12 -8.39
N THR A 210 4.98 9.87 -8.16
CA THR A 210 5.39 8.95 -9.23
C THR A 210 4.23 8.67 -10.18
N PRO A 211 4.38 8.92 -11.49
CA PRO A 211 3.31 8.65 -12.44
C PRO A 211 3.07 7.14 -12.59
N VAL A 212 1.81 6.77 -12.71
CA VAL A 212 1.40 5.38 -12.98
C VAL A 212 1.71 5.01 -14.42
N ASP A 213 1.50 5.95 -15.35
CA ASP A 213 1.91 5.81 -16.75
C ASP A 213 3.44 5.96 -16.87
N ARG A 214 4.12 4.84 -17.14
CA ARG A 214 5.58 4.76 -17.22
C ARG A 214 6.16 5.45 -18.45
N SER A 215 5.34 5.83 -19.43
CA SER A 215 5.80 6.72 -20.50
C SER A 215 6.07 8.14 -20.00
N GLN A 216 5.47 8.54 -18.87
CA GLN A 216 5.65 9.85 -18.23
C GLN A 216 6.83 9.86 -17.23
N GLY A 217 7.58 8.76 -17.16
CA GLY A 217 8.77 8.61 -16.32
C GLY A 217 8.56 7.67 -15.13
N TRP A 218 9.56 7.64 -14.25
CA TRP A 218 9.62 6.75 -13.09
C TRP A 218 9.52 7.50 -11.75
N GLY A 219 9.30 8.81 -11.80
CA GLY A 219 9.45 9.65 -10.61
C GLY A 219 10.91 9.77 -10.17
N PRO A 220 11.17 10.30 -8.96
CA PRO A 220 12.50 10.36 -8.39
C PRO A 220 13.03 8.95 -8.06
N LEU A 221 14.04 8.50 -8.80
CA LEU A 221 14.72 7.25 -8.50
C LEU A 221 15.59 7.42 -7.25
N VAL A 222 15.27 6.68 -6.19
CA VAL A 222 16.08 6.62 -4.98
C VAL A 222 16.81 5.28 -4.91
N SER A 223 18.13 5.34 -4.75
CA SER A 223 18.90 4.16 -4.35
C SER A 223 18.69 3.99 -2.85
N SER A 224 17.91 2.98 -2.47
CA SER A 224 17.73 2.62 -1.07
C SER A 224 18.65 1.44 -0.77
N PRO A 225 19.86 1.66 -0.20
CA PRO A 225 20.68 0.54 0.23
C PRO A 225 19.91 -0.28 1.26
N LEU A 226 20.06 -1.59 1.19
CA LEU A 226 19.46 -2.47 2.19
C LEU A 226 20.03 -2.13 3.58
N PRO A 227 19.18 -1.99 4.62
CA PRO A 227 19.65 -1.83 6.00
C PRO A 227 20.59 -2.98 6.37
N THR A 228 21.76 -2.66 6.90
CA THR A 228 22.77 -3.66 7.26
C THR A 228 23.71 -3.11 8.33
N TYR A 229 24.57 -3.98 8.86
CA TYR A 229 25.59 -3.66 9.85
C TYR A 229 26.56 -2.58 9.37
N ALA A 230 27.22 -1.90 10.31
CA ALA A 230 28.24 -0.91 9.96
C ALA A 230 29.37 -1.56 9.14
N PRO A 231 29.83 -0.92 8.04
CA PRO A 231 30.83 -1.50 7.15
C PRO A 231 32.27 -1.41 7.69
N GLU A 232 32.47 -0.67 8.78
CA GLU A 232 33.77 -0.41 9.39
C GLU A 232 33.67 -0.68 10.90
N CYS A 233 34.79 -1.09 11.50
CA CYS A 233 34.95 -1.09 12.95
C CYS A 233 36.40 -0.94 13.37
N ASP A 234 36.56 -0.46 14.60
CA ASP A 234 37.81 -0.50 15.32
C ASP A 234 37.83 -1.73 16.24
N GLY A 235 39.00 -2.33 16.41
CA GLY A 235 39.20 -3.48 17.29
C GLY A 235 38.99 -4.84 16.63
N PRO A 236 38.98 -5.91 17.45
CA PRO A 236 39.06 -7.27 16.95
C PRO A 236 37.81 -7.70 16.18
N ILE A 237 38.02 -8.52 15.16
CA ILE A 237 36.98 -9.10 14.32
C ILE A 237 37.11 -10.62 14.28
N ARG A 238 35.99 -11.31 14.07
CA ARG A 238 35.96 -12.71 13.65
C ARG A 238 35.61 -12.81 12.18
N TYR A 239 36.19 -13.78 11.50
CA TYR A 239 35.93 -14.00 10.09
C TYR A 239 35.91 -15.48 9.73
N VAL A 240 35.24 -15.79 8.63
CA VAL A 240 35.20 -17.12 8.01
C VAL A 240 35.53 -17.00 6.52
N PRO A 241 36.35 -17.91 5.97
CA PRO A 241 36.65 -17.93 4.53
C PRO A 241 35.45 -18.43 3.72
N VAL A 242 35.16 -17.72 2.63
CA VAL A 242 34.26 -18.18 1.56
C VAL A 242 35.10 -18.87 0.51
N VAL A 243 34.77 -20.11 0.18
CA VAL A 243 35.54 -21.01 -0.68
C VAL A 243 34.73 -21.37 -1.93
N LEU A 244 35.42 -21.42 -3.08
CA LEU A 244 34.94 -21.98 -4.32
C LEU A 244 35.99 -22.94 -4.89
N ARG A 245 35.60 -24.19 -5.17
CA ARG A 245 36.49 -25.18 -5.80
C ARG A 245 37.87 -25.21 -5.13
N ASP A 246 37.86 -25.28 -3.79
CA ASP A 246 39.04 -25.29 -2.92
C ASP A 246 39.88 -23.98 -2.88
N ALA A 247 39.41 -22.90 -3.52
CA ALA A 247 40.04 -21.58 -3.47
C ALA A 247 39.24 -20.59 -2.63
N VAL A 248 39.91 -19.84 -1.75
CA VAL A 248 39.28 -18.75 -0.98
C VAL A 248 38.99 -17.57 -1.90
N VAL A 249 37.72 -17.17 -1.98
CA VAL A 249 37.24 -16.07 -2.84
C VAL A 249 36.92 -14.80 -2.07
N GLY A 250 36.80 -14.89 -0.75
CA GLY A 250 36.57 -13.76 0.14
C GLY A 250 36.35 -14.21 1.58
N TYR A 251 35.94 -13.27 2.43
CA TYR A 251 35.76 -13.48 3.85
C TYR A 251 34.48 -12.79 4.33
N VAL A 252 33.63 -13.51 5.06
CA VAL A 252 32.57 -12.87 5.85
C VAL A 252 33.14 -12.60 7.23
N TRP A 253 32.90 -11.40 7.78
CA TRP A 253 33.47 -10.98 9.05
C TRP A 253 32.45 -10.22 9.91
N ALA A 254 32.68 -10.21 11.22
CA ALA A 254 31.91 -9.48 12.21
C ALA A 254 32.82 -8.94 13.33
N SER A 255 32.49 -7.78 13.87
CA SER A 255 33.18 -7.20 15.02
C SER A 255 32.91 -8.01 16.28
N VAL A 256 33.93 -8.16 17.12
CA VAL A 256 33.81 -8.84 18.42
C VAL A 256 33.19 -7.91 19.48
N THR A 257 33.41 -6.59 19.35
CA THR A 257 33.04 -5.59 20.37
C THR A 257 31.93 -4.65 19.94
N GLY A 258 31.47 -4.73 18.69
CA GLY A 258 30.40 -3.89 18.15
C GLY A 258 29.55 -4.59 17.09
N GLU A 259 28.67 -3.80 16.47
CA GLU A 259 27.67 -4.28 15.51
C GLU A 259 28.09 -4.10 14.05
N ALA A 260 29.39 -4.13 13.77
CA ALA A 260 29.89 -4.08 12.40
C ALA A 260 30.04 -5.49 11.83
N ALA A 261 29.70 -5.66 10.56
CA ALA A 261 29.89 -6.90 9.83
C ALA A 261 29.90 -6.64 8.33
N GLY A 262 30.52 -7.53 7.58
CA GLY A 262 30.61 -7.37 6.14
C GLY A 262 31.14 -8.59 5.42
N TYR A 263 31.19 -8.46 4.10
CA TYR A 263 31.92 -9.37 3.24
C TYR A 263 33.08 -8.61 2.58
N LEU A 264 34.25 -9.23 2.56
CA LEU A 264 35.44 -8.70 1.93
C LEU A 264 35.92 -9.67 0.84
N PRO A 265 35.84 -9.30 -0.45
CA PRO A 265 36.35 -10.14 -1.53
C PRO A 265 37.89 -10.23 -1.46
N ARG A 266 38.43 -11.38 -1.87
CA ARG A 266 39.87 -11.55 -2.06
C ARG A 266 40.29 -11.03 -3.43
N GLU A 267 41.37 -10.25 -3.51
CA GLU A 267 41.82 -9.65 -4.77
C GLU A 267 42.20 -10.70 -5.82
N ALA A 268 42.91 -11.75 -5.40
CA ALA A 268 43.30 -12.87 -6.27
C ALA A 268 42.11 -13.62 -6.88
N ALA A 269 40.92 -13.49 -6.30
CA ALA A 269 39.69 -14.11 -6.81
C ALA A 269 38.97 -13.24 -7.86
N GLY A 270 39.37 -11.98 -8.07
CA GLY A 270 38.81 -11.14 -9.14
C GLY A 270 37.28 -11.07 -9.15
N GLN A 271 36.69 -11.26 -10.34
CA GLN A 271 35.22 -11.24 -10.54
C GLN A 271 34.48 -12.27 -9.69
N ASP A 272 35.15 -13.39 -9.44
CA ASP A 272 34.63 -14.51 -8.69
C ASP A 272 34.36 -14.13 -7.22
N GLY A 273 35.25 -13.34 -6.61
CA GLY A 273 35.05 -12.76 -5.28
C GLY A 273 33.96 -11.68 -5.25
N GLN A 274 33.82 -10.91 -6.33
CA GLN A 274 32.81 -9.84 -6.44
C GLN A 274 31.39 -10.41 -6.58
N VAL A 275 31.20 -11.44 -7.42
CA VAL A 275 29.90 -12.09 -7.63
C VAL A 275 29.36 -12.69 -6.32
N ALA A 276 30.24 -13.25 -5.49
CA ALA A 276 29.84 -13.81 -4.20
C ALA A 276 29.30 -12.75 -3.22
N ALA A 277 29.73 -11.48 -3.34
CA ALA A 277 29.42 -10.44 -2.37
C ALA A 277 27.92 -10.19 -2.18
N GLY A 278 27.14 -10.21 -3.27
CA GLY A 278 25.74 -9.81 -3.25
C GLY A 278 24.89 -10.65 -2.31
N LEU A 279 25.08 -11.97 -2.29
CA LEU A 279 24.32 -12.84 -1.40
C LEU A 279 24.77 -12.74 0.06
N TRP A 280 26.07 -12.62 0.32
CA TRP A 280 26.53 -12.40 1.70
C TRP A 280 26.01 -11.08 2.26
N GLN A 281 25.96 -10.02 1.45
CA GLN A 281 25.35 -8.75 1.84
C GLN A 281 23.85 -8.89 2.11
N LEU A 282 23.11 -9.65 1.29
CA LEU A 282 21.69 -9.95 1.53
C LEU A 282 21.46 -10.71 2.84
N TRP A 283 22.29 -11.71 3.14
CA TRP A 283 22.19 -12.48 4.39
C TRP A 283 22.50 -11.66 5.64
N LEU A 284 23.51 -10.78 5.55
CA LEU A 284 23.83 -9.84 6.62
C LEU A 284 22.69 -8.84 6.83
N SER A 285 22.15 -8.27 5.75
CA SER A 285 21.00 -7.36 5.82
C SER A 285 19.79 -8.02 6.47
N ARG A 286 19.42 -9.24 6.06
CA ARG A 286 18.33 -9.99 6.69
C ARG A 286 18.57 -10.22 8.17
N SER A 287 19.80 -10.58 8.56
CA SER A 287 20.13 -10.79 9.97
C SER A 287 20.03 -9.47 10.77
N PHE A 288 20.41 -8.35 10.17
CA PHE A 288 20.30 -7.02 10.76
C PHE A 288 18.84 -6.61 10.96
N GLU A 289 17.97 -6.83 9.97
CA GLU A 289 16.52 -6.56 10.06
C GLU A 289 15.84 -7.40 11.15
N GLU A 290 16.32 -8.63 11.37
CA GLU A 290 15.87 -9.50 12.47
C GLU A 290 16.43 -9.07 13.84
N GLY A 291 17.24 -8.01 13.90
CA GLY A 291 17.85 -7.50 15.14
C GLY A 291 18.93 -8.40 15.72
N ALA A 292 19.53 -9.28 14.91
CA ALA A 292 20.64 -10.12 15.38
C ALA A 292 21.91 -9.28 15.60
N SER A 293 22.77 -9.70 16.53
CA SER A 293 24.11 -9.11 16.65
C SER A 293 25.01 -9.54 15.47
N SER A 294 26.01 -8.73 15.14
CA SER A 294 27.02 -9.02 14.10
C SER A 294 27.61 -10.45 14.16
N LEU A 295 27.98 -10.94 15.35
CA LEU A 295 28.52 -12.29 15.54
C LEU A 295 27.49 -13.41 15.33
N VAL A 296 26.22 -13.15 15.66
CA VAL A 296 25.12 -14.08 15.37
C VAL A 296 24.89 -14.16 13.86
N ALA A 297 24.96 -13.03 13.16
CA ALA A 297 24.89 -12.99 11.71
C ALA A 297 26.03 -13.79 11.05
N LEU A 298 27.27 -13.64 11.52
CA LEU A 298 28.42 -14.41 11.04
C LEU A 298 28.19 -15.93 11.16
N ARG A 299 27.70 -16.39 12.32
CA ARG A 299 27.39 -17.80 12.57
C ARG A 299 26.27 -18.31 11.68
N ARG A 300 25.24 -17.50 11.44
CA ARG A 300 24.14 -17.82 10.52
C ARG A 300 24.65 -17.94 9.07
N CYS A 301 25.52 -17.03 8.63
CA CYS A 301 26.16 -17.13 7.32
C CYS A 301 26.98 -18.42 7.18
N LYS A 302 27.72 -18.82 8.22
CA LYS A 302 28.45 -20.10 8.24
C LYS A 302 27.54 -21.33 8.10
N ALA A 303 26.31 -21.26 8.62
CA ALA A 303 25.35 -22.35 8.56
C ALA A 303 24.55 -22.40 7.24
N MET A 304 24.80 -21.49 6.29
CA MET A 304 24.06 -21.46 5.03
C MET A 304 24.47 -22.63 4.11
N PRO A 305 23.49 -23.26 3.44
CA PRO A 305 23.78 -24.31 2.47
C PRO A 305 24.51 -23.74 1.25
N GLU A 306 25.23 -24.61 0.54
CA GLU A 306 25.86 -24.26 -0.73
C GLU A 306 24.83 -23.70 -1.71
N ASP A 307 25.12 -22.51 -2.25
CA ASP A 307 24.35 -21.90 -3.32
C ASP A 307 25.27 -21.48 -4.48
N ARG A 308 24.74 -21.58 -5.70
CA ARG A 308 25.49 -21.42 -6.95
C ARG A 308 26.07 -20.02 -7.13
N LEU A 309 25.49 -19.00 -6.49
CA LEU A 309 25.88 -17.61 -6.61
C LEU A 309 26.75 -17.15 -5.42
N SER A 310 26.42 -17.58 -4.20
CA SER A 310 27.11 -17.20 -2.95
C SER A 310 28.36 -18.01 -2.66
N ARG A 311 28.44 -19.23 -3.23
CA ARG A 311 29.54 -20.17 -3.01
C ARG A 311 29.58 -20.60 -1.53
N VAL A 312 30.54 -21.43 -1.15
CA VAL A 312 30.46 -22.19 0.10
C VAL A 312 31.36 -21.57 1.16
N ILE A 313 30.81 -21.17 2.31
CA ILE A 313 31.61 -21.22 3.55
C ILE A 313 31.67 -22.70 3.92
N GLY A 314 32.85 -23.33 3.83
CA GLY A 314 32.99 -24.76 4.12
C GLY A 314 32.35 -25.08 5.47
N ALA A 315 31.62 -26.19 5.60
CA ALA A 315 30.99 -26.59 6.86
C ALA A 315 32.01 -26.66 8.02
N ASP A 316 33.26 -26.98 7.68
CA ASP A 316 34.41 -27.06 8.59
C ASP A 316 35.24 -25.76 8.66
N ALA A 317 34.77 -24.66 8.06
CA ALA A 317 35.48 -23.38 8.08
C ALA A 317 35.56 -22.86 9.52
N GLU A 318 36.76 -22.85 10.08
CA GLU A 318 37.01 -22.34 11.43
C GLU A 318 36.77 -20.82 11.48
N GLU A 319 36.04 -20.37 12.50
CA GLU A 319 35.98 -18.96 12.85
C GLU A 319 37.36 -18.56 13.36
N ARG A 320 37.99 -17.60 12.67
CA ARG A 320 39.30 -17.07 13.04
C ARG A 320 39.15 -15.65 13.52
N GLU A 321 40.05 -15.22 14.40
CA GLU A 321 40.06 -13.87 14.95
C GLU A 321 41.27 -13.09 14.41
N LEU A 322 41.04 -11.82 14.08
CA LEU A 322 42.09 -10.86 13.72
C LEU A 322 41.96 -9.60 14.58
N PRO A 323 43.07 -8.90 14.85
CA PRO A 323 43.06 -7.73 15.72
C PRO A 323 42.33 -6.51 15.13
N SER A 324 42.09 -6.48 13.81
CA SER A 324 41.38 -5.39 13.13
C SER A 324 40.86 -5.79 11.76
N LEU A 325 39.88 -5.02 11.25
CA LEU A 325 39.43 -5.10 9.86
C LEU A 325 40.56 -4.81 8.85
N GLN A 326 41.51 -3.96 9.23
CA GLN A 326 42.69 -3.67 8.40
C GLN A 326 43.57 -4.90 8.20
N ALA A 327 43.77 -5.74 9.23
CA ALA A 327 44.50 -6.99 9.09
C ALA A 327 43.80 -7.96 8.12
N LEU A 328 42.46 -7.97 8.09
CA LEU A 328 41.70 -8.77 7.12
C LEU A 328 41.83 -8.22 5.70
N ARG A 329 41.89 -6.90 5.52
CA ARG A 329 42.21 -6.28 4.22
C ARG A 329 43.56 -6.70 3.69
N GLU A 330 44.57 -6.73 4.56
CA GLU A 330 45.91 -7.19 4.17
C GLU A 330 45.92 -8.68 3.80
N LEU A 331 45.17 -9.52 4.53
CA LEU A 331 44.99 -10.93 4.18
C LEU A 331 44.27 -11.12 2.84
N ALA A 332 43.29 -10.26 2.53
CA ALA A 332 42.53 -10.34 1.28
C ALA A 332 43.32 -9.90 0.03
N ARG A 333 44.44 -9.19 0.20
CA ARG A 333 45.36 -8.79 -0.87
C ARG A 333 46.39 -9.86 -1.24
N GLN A 334 46.65 -10.80 -0.34
CA GLN A 334 47.56 -11.93 -0.56
C GLN A 334 46.88 -13.01 -1.40
#